data_AF-A0A965R7K4-F1
#
_entry.id   AF-A0A965R7K4-F1
#
_cell.length_a   1.000
_cell.length_b   1.000
_cell.length_c   1.000
_cell.angle_alpha   90.00
_cell.angle_beta   90.00
_cell.angle_gamma   90.00
#
_symmetry.space_group_name_H-M   'P 1'
#
loop_
_entity.id
_entity.type
_entity.pdbx_description
1 polymer ?
#
loop_
_entity_poly.entity_id
_entity_poly.type
_entity_poly.pdbx_seq_one_letter_code
_entity_poly.pdbx_strand_id
1 'polypeptide(L)' 'MVPTYDYQCKVCSSTIEFQREFGEDREPNCCQQTMTRIWTSPGVLFNGPGFYSTDNRK' A
#
# COMPACT_ATOMS: atom_id res chain seq x y z
N MET A 1 0.15 -8.53 14.65
CA MET A 1 0.63 -7.78 13.47
C MET A 1 -0.28 -6.57 13.33
N VAL A 2 0.25 -5.36 13.41
CA VAL A 2 -0.54 -4.12 13.29
C VAL A 2 -0.62 -3.72 11.81
N PRO A 3 -1.81 -3.41 11.27
CA PRO A 3 -1.91 -2.97 9.88
C PRO A 3 -1.37 -1.54 9.74
N THR A 4 -0.40 -1.35 8.85
CA THR A 4 0.00 -0.04 8.35
C THR A 4 -0.88 0.36 7.18
N TYR A 5 -1.25 1.64 7.14
CA TYR A 5 -2.02 2.24 6.07
C TYR A 5 -1.33 3.50 5.57
N ASP A 6 -1.23 3.64 4.26
CA ASP A 6 -0.69 4.84 3.63
C ASP A 6 -1.75 5.94 3.53
N TYR A 7 -1.37 7.16 3.91
CA TYR A 7 -2.20 8.35 3.81
C TYR A 7 -1.50 9.39 2.96
N GLN A 8 -2.26 10.08 2.10
CA GLN A 8 -1.75 11.17 1.28
C GLN A 8 -2.46 12.49 1.61
N CYS A 9 -1.67 13.55 1.80
CA CYS A 9 -2.20 14.90 1.93
C CYS A 9 -2.54 15.45 0.54
N LYS A 10 -3.75 15.99 0.36
CA LYS A 10 -4.16 16.64 -0.90
C LYS A 10 -3.55 18.02 -1.12
N VAL A 11 -3.00 18.64 -0.07
CA VAL A 11 -2.43 20.00 -0.12
C VAL A 11 -0.96 19.96 -0.53
N CYS A 12 -0.15 19.20 0.20
CA CYS A 12 1.29 19.12 -0.04
C CYS A 12 1.73 17.85 -0.79
N SER A 13 0.78 16.99 -1.19
CA SER A 13 1.04 15.70 -1.85
C SER A 13 1.99 14.75 -1.10
N SER A 14 2.18 14.99 0.21
CA SER A 14 3.05 14.16 1.04
C SER A 14 2.33 12.87 1.44
N THR A 15 3.05 11.76 1.35
CA THR A 15 2.57 10.43 1.75
C THR A 15 3.22 10.02 3.06
N ILE A 16 2.44 9.48 4.00
CA ILE A 16 2.92 8.95 5.27
C ILE A 16 2.35 7.56 5.53
N GLU A 17 3.16 6.70 6.16
CA GLU A 17 2.70 5.43 6.71
C GLU A 17 2.14 5.65 8.11
N PHE A 18 0.90 5.23 8.33
CA PHE A 18 0.22 5.32 9.62
C PHE A 18 -0.18 3.92 10.10
N GLN A 19 0.41 3.50 11.21
CA GLN A 19 0.06 2.26 11.88
C GLN A 19 -1.23 2.47 12.67
N ARG A 20 -2.29 1.73 12.35
CA ARG A 20 -3.57 1.82 13.06
C ARG A 20 -3.87 0.49 13.73
N GLU A 21 -4.14 0.53 15.02
CA GLU A 21 -4.62 -0.63 15.76
C GLU A 21 -6.12 -0.87 15.54
N PHE A 22 -6.54 -2.14 15.60
CA PHE A 22 -7.94 -2.50 15.43
C PHE A 22 -8.77 -1.92 16.59
N GLY A 23 -9.61 -0.93 16.29
CA GLY A 23 -10.46 -0.23 17.26
C GLY A 23 -10.07 1.22 17.51
N GLU A 24 -8.96 1.70 16.95
CA GLU A 24 -8.57 3.10 17.05
C GLU A 24 -9.06 3.92 15.84
N ASP A 25 -9.87 4.94 16.11
CA ASP A 25 -10.49 5.80 15.10
C ASP A 25 -9.70 7.10 14.87
N ARG A 26 -8.37 7.05 15.03
CA ARG A 26 -7.52 8.23 14.79
C ARG A 26 -7.19 8.37 13.31
N GLU A 27 -7.51 9.54 12.77
CA GLU A 27 -7.17 9.93 11.41
C GLU A 27 -6.00 10.91 11.42
N PRO A 28 -4.95 10.68 10.62
CA PRO A 28 -3.85 11.63 10.53
C PRO A 28 -4.31 12.92 9.84
N ASN A 29 -3.88 14.05 10.38
CA ASN A 29 -4.20 15.39 9.88
C ASN A 29 -2.93 16.07 9.35
N CYS A 30 -3.00 16.67 8.17
CA CYS A 30 -1.91 17.40 7.55
C CYS A 30 -2.45 18.64 6.83
N CYS A 31 -1.75 19.78 6.94
CA CYS A 31 -2.18 21.05 6.32
C CYS A 31 -3.60 21.52 6.72
N GLN A 32 -4.00 21.32 7.99
CA GLN A 32 -5.35 21.64 8.50
C GLN A 32 -6.49 20.86 7.81
N GLN A 33 -6.18 19.73 7.18
CA GLN A 33 -7.17 18.83 6.58
C GLN A 33 -6.90 17.37 6.99
N THR A 34 -7.97 16.58 7.05
CA THR A 34 -7.88 15.13 7.27
C THR A 34 -7.26 14.47 6.05
N MET A 35 -6.22 13.66 6.25
CA MET A 35 -5.59 12.92 5.16
C MET A 35 -6.48 11.77 4.71
N THR A 36 -6.48 11.48 3.42
CA THR A 36 -7.23 10.34 2.88
C THR A 36 -6.30 9.15 2.75
N ARG A 37 -6.79 7.97 3.18
CA ARG A 37 -6.08 6.72 2.96
C ARG A 37 -5.96 6.45 1.46
N ILE A 38 -4.74 6.26 0.98
CA ILE A 38 -4.49 5.84 -0.38
C ILE A 38 -4.35 4.33 -0.43
N TRP A 39 -4.92 3.75 -1.47
CA TRP A 39 -4.81 2.33 -1.77
C TRP A 39 -3.80 2.20 -2.91
N THR A 40 -2.52 2.22 -2.56
CA THR A 40 -1.47 1.87 -3.51
C THR A 40 -1.57 0.38 -3.77
N SER A 41 -1.94 0.01 -4.99
CA SER A 41 -1.79 -1.38 -5.43
C SER A 41 -0.28 -1.58 -5.65
N PRO A 42 0.44 -2.33 -4.79
CA PRO A 42 1.82 -2.64 -5.10
C PRO A 42 1.81 -3.37 -6.45
N GLY A 43 2.54 -2.84 -7.42
CA GLY A 43 2.73 -3.55 -8.68
C GLY A 43 3.28 -4.92 -8.35
N VAL A 44 2.52 -5.97 -8.65
CA VAL A 44 2.97 -7.35 -8.48
C VAL A 44 4.12 -7.57 -9.45
N LEU A 45 5.36 -7.39 -8.97
CA LEU A 45 6.55 -7.74 -9.73
C LEU A 45 6.73 -9.25 -9.66
N PHE A 46 6.21 -9.95 -10.67
CA PHE A 46 6.50 -11.37 -10.88
C PHE A 46 7.94 -11.54 -11.36
N ASN A 47 8.90 -11.56 -10.44
CA ASN A 47 10.24 -12.07 -10.72
C ASN A 47 10.22 -13.60 -10.63
N GLY A 48 9.68 -14.26 -11.65
CA GLY A 48 9.77 -15.70 -11.80
C GLY A 48 11.01 -16.07 -12.61
N PRO A 49 12.10 -16.56 -12.01
CA PRO A 49 13.15 -17.22 -12.78
C PRO A 49 12.62 -18.60 -13.20
N GLY A 50 12.42 -18.81 -14.49
CA GLY A 50 12.15 -20.15 -15.03
C GLY A 50 10.72 -20.40 -15.45
N PHE A 51 10.31 -19.74 -16.55
CA PHE A 51 9.36 -20.32 -17.47
C PHE A 51 10.01 -21.57 -18.09
N TYR A 52 9.93 -22.72 -17.41
CA TYR A 52 10.28 -24.00 -18.03
C TYR A 52 9.19 -24.30 -19.06
N SER A 53 9.43 -23.85 -20.30
CA SER A 53 8.90 -24.53 -21.48
C SER A 53 9.54 -25.91 -21.53
N THR A 54 9.04 -26.85 -20.73
CA THR A 54 9.35 -28.26 -20.95
C THR A 54 8.37 -28.75 -22.01
N ASP A 55 8.80 -28.60 -23.26
CA ASP A 55 8.45 -29.50 -24.34
C ASP A 55 8.58 -30.94 -23.84
N ASN A 56 7.49 -31.70 -23.79
CA ASN A 56 7.48 -33.06 -24.33
C ASN A 56 6.05 -33.57 -24.50
N ARG A 57 5.67 -33.63 -25.77
CA ARG A 57 4.58 -34.44 -26.31
C ARG A 57 4.75 -35.90 -25.85
N LYS A 58 3.71 -36.48 -25.27
CA LYS A 58 3.48 -37.93 -25.36
C LYS A 58 2.07 -38.20 -25.87
#